data_AF-A0A842VAW3-F1
#
_entry.id   AF-A0A842VAW3-F1
#
_cell.length_a   1.000
_cell.length_b   1.000
_cell.length_c   1.000
_cell.angle_alpha   90.00
_cell.angle_beta   90.00
_cell.angle_gamma   90.00
#
_symmetry.space_group_name_H-M   'P 1'
#
loop_
_entity.id
_entity.type
_entity.pdbx_description
1 polymer ?
#
loop_
_entity_poly.entity_id
_entity_poly.type
_entity_poly.pdbx_seq_one_letter_code
_entity_poly.pdbx_strand_id
1 'polypeptide(L)' 'MIEVEIKAEISSPDTIRKKFLEKNGIYKISLSHEDTYFNMPRKLRDFRKTDEALRIRKSI' A
#
# COMPACT_ATOMS: atom_id res chain seq x y z
N MET A 1 12.07 -12.77 2.85
CA MET A 1 10.70 -12.46 3.34
C MET A 1 9.84 -12.30 2.12
N ILE A 2 8.70 -12.99 2.03
CA ILE A 2 7.78 -12.91 0.90
C ILE A 2 6.47 -12.35 1.43
N GLU A 3 5.97 -11.31 0.79
CA GLU A 3 4.65 -10.73 1.04
C GLU A 3 3.77 -11.01 -0.18
N VAL A 4 2.51 -11.39 0.05
CA VAL A 4 1.51 -11.58 -1.00
C VAL A 4 0.38 -10.61 -0.75
N GLU A 5 0.23 -9.62 -1.63
CA GLU A 5 -0.78 -8.56 -1.54
C GLU A 5 -1.70 -8.60 -2.78
N ILE A 6 -2.99 -8.32 -2.59
CA ILE A 6 -3.97 -8.15 -3.68
C ILE A 6 -4.57 -6.76 -3.57
N LYS A 7 -4.54 -6.00 -4.67
CA LYS A 7 -5.20 -4.71 -4.80
C LYS A 7 -6.47 -4.86 -5.63
N ALA A 8 -7.58 -4.39 -5.07
CA ALA A 8 -8.87 -4.35 -5.76
C ALA A 8 -9.44 -2.93 -5.65
N GLU A 9 -9.99 -2.44 -6.75
CA GLU A 9 -10.73 -1.19 -6.76
C GLU A 9 -12.02 -1.34 -5.94
N ILE A 10 -12.35 -0.32 -5.14
CA ILE A 10 -13.55 -0.30 -4.32
C ILE A 10 -14.30 1.02 -4.54
N SER A 11 -15.63 0.97 -4.56
CA SER A 11 -16.46 2.16 -4.75
C SER A 11 -16.54 3.03 -3.50
N SER A 12 -16.51 2.42 -2.31
CA SER A 12 -16.56 3.15 -1.03
C SER A 12 -15.93 2.32 0.10
N PRO A 13 -15.02 2.90 0.91
CA PRO A 13 -14.47 2.25 2.09
C PRO A 13 -15.54 1.77 3.09
N ASP A 14 -16.64 2.51 3.25
CA ASP A 14 -17.68 2.18 4.22
C ASP A 14 -18.45 0.92 3.83
N THR A 15 -18.73 0.75 2.53
CA THR A 15 -19.38 -0.47 2.02
C THR A 15 -18.53 -1.71 2.26
N ILE A 16 -17.21 -1.59 2.12
CA ILE A 16 -16.27 -2.67 2.38
C ILE A 16 -16.18 -2.96 3.87
N ARG A 17 -16.08 -1.94 4.73
CA ARG A 17 -16.09 -2.13 6.19
C ARG A 17 -17.32 -2.90 6.66
N LYS A 18 -18.51 -2.56 6.15
CA LYS A 18 -19.75 -3.30 6.48
C LYS A 18 -19.67 -4.76 6.08
N LYS A 19 -19.24 -5.06 4.84
CA LYS A 19 -19.04 -6.45 4.36
C LYS A 19 -18.02 -7.23 5.19
N PHE A 20 -16.96 -6.57 5.68
CA PHE A 20 -16.00 -7.20 6.56
C PHE A 20 -16.65 -7.60 7.89
N LEU A 21 -17.40 -6.70 8.53
CA LEU A 21 -18.11 -6.99 9.79
C LEU A 21 -19.13 -8.12 9.63
N GLU A 22 -19.91 -8.13 8.54
CA GLU A 22 -20.87 -9.20 8.22
C GLU A 22 -20.20 -10.58 8.06
N LYS A 23 -18.91 -10.61 7.71
CA LYS A 23 -18.10 -11.83 7.58
C LYS A 23 -17.26 -12.13 8.83
N ASN A 24 -17.60 -11.56 9.99
CA ASN A 24 -16.84 -11.66 11.24
C ASN A 24 -15.39 -11.14 11.14
N GLY A 25 -15.10 -10.28 10.15
CA GLY A 25 -13.84 -9.57 10.04
C GLY A 25 -13.77 -8.44 11.07
N ILE A 26 -12.56 -8.18 11.58
CA ILE A 26 -12.31 -7.13 12.56
C ILE A 26 -11.61 -5.98 11.86
N TYR A 27 -12.29 -4.83 11.78
CA TYR A 27 -11.67 -3.59 11.36
C TYR A 27 -10.72 -3.08 12.46
N LYS A 28 -9.44 -2.88 12.13
CA LYS A 28 -8.42 -2.46 13.10
C LYS A 28 -8.19 -0.95 13.08
N ILE A 29 -7.84 -0.40 11.92
CA ILE A 29 -7.46 1.00 11.77
C ILE A 29 -7.54 1.43 10.30
N SER A 30 -7.73 2.72 10.06
CA SER A 30 -7.42 3.38 8.79
C SER A 30 -6.25 4.30 9.04
N LEU A 31 -5.25 4.23 8.16
CA LEU A 31 -4.11 5.13 8.18
C LEU A 31 -4.08 5.91 6.87
N SER A 32 -3.76 7.19 6.97
CA SER A 32 -3.33 7.96 5.82
C SER A 32 -1.82 7.79 5.69
N HIS A 33 -1.35 7.42 4.50
CA HIS A 33 0.07 7.25 4.24
C HIS A 33 0.55 8.28 3.22
N GLU A 34 1.59 9.00 3.59
CA GLU A 34 2.37 9.83 2.68
C GLU A 34 3.67 9.11 2.36
N ASP A 35 3.88 8.76 1.09
CA ASP A 35 5.04 8.02 0.61
C ASP A 35 5.94 8.91 -0.24
N THR A 36 7.18 9.09 0.19
CA THR A 36 8.23 9.73 -0.61
C THR A 36 9.11 8.65 -1.23
N TYR A 37 9.07 8.54 -2.56
CA TYR A 37 9.83 7.56 -3.33
C TYR A 37 11.20 8.12 -3.74
N PHE A 38 12.20 7.24 -3.67
CA PHE A 38 13.58 7.56 -4.04
C PHE A 38 14.03 6.61 -5.14
N ASN A 39 14.92 7.12 -5.99
CA ASN A 39 15.61 6.34 -6.98
C ASN A 39 17.11 6.61 -6.88
N MET A 40 17.92 5.71 -7.44
CA MET A 40 19.36 5.93 -7.47
C MET A 40 19.74 7.08 -8.42
N PRO A 41 20.93 7.69 -8.22
CA PRO A 41 21.50 8.66 -9.15
C PRO A 41 21.50 8.19 -10.61
N ARG A 42 21.44 9.15 -11.53
CA ARG A 42 21.50 8.87 -12.97
C ARG A 42 22.75 8.04 -13.31
N LYS A 43 22.57 7.03 -14.17
CA LYS A 43 23.57 6.02 -14.60
C LYS A 43 23.77 4.83 -13.65
N LEU A 44 23.14 4.83 -12.47
CA LEU A 44 23.05 3.64 -11.62
C LEU A 44 21.75 2.87 -11.90
N ARG A 45 21.49 1.83 -11.09
CA ARG A 45 20.30 0.99 -11.20
C ARG A 45 19.03 1.84 -11.13
N ASP A 46 18.14 1.69 -12.10
CA ASP A 46 16.86 2.39 -12.11
C ASP A 46 15.76 1.49 -11.51
N PHE A 47 15.34 1.79 -10.28
CA PHE A 47 14.36 0.98 -9.54
C PHE A 47 13.02 0.82 -10.29
N ARG A 48 12.67 1.79 -11.14
CA ARG A 48 11.44 1.74 -11.97
C ARG A 48 11.49 0.64 -13.03
N LYS A 49 12.68 0.18 -13.40
CA LYS A 49 12.90 -0.85 -14.43
C LYS A 49 13.19 -2.22 -13.84
N THR A 50 13.57 -2.28 -12.57
CA THR A 50 13.99 -3.51 -11.88
C THR A 50 12.95 -4.03 -10.90
N ASP A 51 11.73 -3.47 -10.92
CA ASP A 51 10.64 -3.84 -10.01
C ASP A 51 11.03 -3.67 -8.53
N GLU A 52 11.84 -2.65 -8.26
CA GLU A 52 12.26 -2.27 -6.92
C GLU A 52 11.62 -0.92 -6.55
N ALA A 53 11.45 -0.68 -5.25
CA ALA A 53 11.03 0.62 -4.76
C ALA A 53 11.68 0.92 -3.41
N LEU A 54 12.31 2.08 -3.30
CA LEU A 54 12.77 2.63 -2.03
C LEU A 54 11.86 3.80 -1.66
N ARG A 55 11.27 3.77 -0.46
CA ARG A 55 10.44 4.87 0.04
C ARG A 55 10.64 5.12 1.52
N ILE A 56 10.39 6.37 1.92
CA ILE A 56 10.12 6.71 3.33
C ILE A 56 8.62 6.97 3.42
N ARG A 57 7.96 6.28 4.36
CA ARG A 57 6.51 6.39 4.62
C ARG A 57 6.25 7.11 5.93
N LYS A 58 5.37 8.12 5.89
CA LYS A 58 4.79 8.76 7.07
C LYS A 58 3.33 8.32 7.21
N SER A 59 2.96 7.83 8.39
CA SER A 59 1.58 7.42 8.71
C SER A 59 0.93 8.47 9.60
N ILE A 60 -0.25 8.93 9.21
CA ILE A 60 -1.09 9.91 9.93
C ILE A 60 -2.42 9.26 10.27
#